data_AF-A0A2V6AI21-F1
#
_entry.id   AF-A0A2V6AI21-F1
#
_cell.length_a   1.000
_cell.length_b   1.000
_cell.length_c   1.000
_cell.angle_alpha   90.00
_cell.angle_beta   90.00
_cell.angle_gamma   90.00
#
_symmetry.space_group_name_H-M   'P 1'
#
loop_
_entity.id
_entity.type
_entity.pdbx_description
1 polymer ?
#
loop_
_entity_poly.entity_id
_entity_poly.type
_entity_poly.pdbx_seq_one_letter_code
_entity_poly.pdbx_strand_id
1 'polypeptide(L)' 'AITRADRAALGFCSDVSLSELAKILATTRLADDFRIERALNLDGGSSSAFWVARVSSAFSIPEQKTVRDFVGVVPK' A
#
# COMPACT_ATOMS: atom_id res chain seq x y z
N ALA A 1 -3.27 5.60 29.43
CA ALA A 1 -3.52 5.14 28.05
C ALA A 1 -2.22 5.25 27.28
N ILE A 2 -1.70 4.15 26.74
CA ILE A 2 -0.46 4.17 25.94
C ILE A 2 -0.84 4.73 24.57
N THR A 3 -0.29 5.88 24.20
CA THR A 3 -0.48 6.52 22.89
C THR A 3 0.11 5.62 21.81
N ARG A 4 -0.70 4.75 21.20
CA ARG A 4 -0.27 3.99 20.03
C ARG A 4 -0.20 4.98 18.87
N ALA A 5 0.97 5.15 18.27
CA ALA A 5 1.11 6.00 17.09
C ALA A 5 0.20 5.44 15.98
N ASP A 6 -0.69 6.27 15.43
CA ASP A 6 -1.50 5.89 14.28
C ASP A 6 -0.57 5.67 13.07
N ARG A 7 -0.40 4.41 12.68
CA ARG A 7 0.42 4.02 11.52
C ARG A 7 -0.50 3.66 10.37
N ALA A 8 -0.12 4.10 9.18
CA ALA A 8 -0.76 3.74 7.93
C ALA A 8 0.28 3.15 6.96
N ALA A 9 -0.17 2.33 6.03
CA ALA A 9 0.65 1.79 4.96
C ALA A 9 -0.10 1.90 3.62
N LEU A 10 0.66 2.17 2.57
CA LEU A 10 0.22 2.07 1.18
C LEU A 10 1.09 0.99 0.52
N GLY A 11 0.47 0.08 -0.22
CA GLY A 11 1.16 -1.07 -0.79
C GLY A 11 0.62 -1.47 -2.15
N PHE A 12 1.45 -2.22 -2.86
CA PHE A 12 1.16 -2.85 -4.13
C PHE A 12 1.21 -4.37 -3.94
N CYS A 13 0.29 -5.09 -4.56
CA CYS A 13 0.28 -6.55 -4.54
C CYS A 13 0.27 -7.07 -5.98
N SER A 14 1.09 -8.08 -6.24
CA SER A 14 1.05 -8.85 -7.49
C SER A 14 -0.27 -9.62 -7.61
N ASP A 15 -0.53 -10.23 -8.77
CA ASP A 15 -1.80 -10.91 -9.08
C ASP A 15 -2.21 -11.92 -7.99
N VAL A 16 -3.21 -11.51 -7.20
CA VAL A 16 -3.87 -12.31 -6.16
C VAL A 16 -5.35 -11.98 -6.15
N SER A 17 -6.19 -12.93 -5.70
CA SER A 17 -7.58 -12.62 -5.38
C SER A 17 -7.67 -11.70 -4.16
N LEU A 18 -8.78 -10.97 -4.03
CA LEU A 18 -9.04 -10.15 -2.82
C LEU A 18 -9.04 -10.98 -1.53
N SER A 19 -9.45 -12.26 -1.62
CA SER A 19 -9.45 -13.17 -0.47
C SER A 19 -8.03 -13.54 -0.04
N GLU A 20 -7.10 -13.67 -0.98
CA GLU A 20 -5.69 -13.91 -0.71
C GLU A 20 -5.01 -12.64 -0.21
N LEU A 21 -5.31 -11.48 -0.80
CA LEU A 21 -4.85 -10.19 -0.31
C LEU A 21 -5.28 -9.97 1.15
N ALA A 22 -6.53 -10.25 1.50
CA ALA A 22 -7.00 -10.16 2.88
C ALA A 22 -6.21 -11.08 3.84
N LYS A 23 -5.90 -12.31 3.42
CA LYS A 23 -5.08 -13.24 4.21
C LYS A 23 -3.65 -12.73 4.38
N ILE A 24 -3.05 -12.19 3.32
CA ILE A 24 -1.72 -11.58 3.36
C ILE A 24 -1.72 -10.41 4.35
N LEU A 25 -2.68 -9.49 4.26
CA LEU A 25 -2.77 -8.33 5.15
C LEU A 25 -2.99 -8.74 6.62
N ALA A 26 -3.75 -9.81 6.88
CA ALA A 26 -4.01 -10.29 8.23
C ALA A 26 -2.79 -11.00 8.88
N THR A 27 -1.88 -11.55 8.08
CA THR A 27 -0.76 -12.38 8.56
C THR A 27 0.60 -11.70 8.43
N THR A 28 0.73 -10.70 7.57
CA THR A 28 1.99 -9.99 7.33
C THR A 28 2.37 -9.16 8.55
N ARG A 29 3.54 -9.46 9.12
CA ARG A 29 4.17 -8.63 10.14
C ARG A 29 5.08 -7.61 9.46
N LEU A 30 4.55 -6.43 9.17
CA LEU A 30 5.32 -5.34 8.55
C LEU A 30 6.33 -4.70 9.52
N ALA A 31 6.02 -4.71 10.82
CA ALA A 31 6.91 -4.37 11.93
C ALA A 31 6.34 -5.00 13.22
N ASP A 32 7.17 -5.17 14.25
CA ASP A 32 6.78 -5.89 15.48
C ASP A 32 5.48 -5.35 16.14
N ASP A 33 5.25 -4.04 16.08
CA ASP A 33 4.06 -3.39 16.64
C ASP A 33 3.01 -2.97 15.60
N PHE A 34 3.17 -3.37 14.33
CA PHE A 34 2.32 -2.91 13.23
C PHE A 34 1.34 -3.99 12.77
N ARG A 35 0.21 -4.07 13.48
CA ARG A 35 -0.95 -4.90 13.12
C ARG A 35 -1.91 -4.09 12.24
N ILE A 36 -2.26 -4.62 11.08
CA ILE A 36 -3.29 -4.04 10.21
C ILE A 36 -4.67 -4.38 10.78
N GLU A 37 -5.39 -3.37 11.25
CA GLU A 37 -6.75 -3.55 11.82
C GLU A 37 -7.85 -3.27 10.79
N ARG A 38 -7.55 -2.43 9.80
CA ARG A 38 -8.46 -2.04 8.72
C ARG A 38 -7.66 -1.90 7.44
N ALA A 39 -8.24 -2.35 6.33
CA ALA A 39 -7.67 -2.21 5.00
C ALA A 39 -8.77 -1.85 4.00
N LEU A 40 -8.41 -1.12 2.95
CA LEU A 40 -9.28 -0.77 1.85
C LEU A 40 -8.55 -1.12 0.55
N ASN A 41 -9.20 -1.91 -0.31
CA ASN A 41 -8.69 -2.16 -1.66
C ASN A 41 -8.97 -0.95 -2.56
N LEU A 42 -7.97 -0.53 -3.34
CA LEU A 42 -8.11 0.51 -4.36
C LEU A 42 -8.34 -0.12 -5.74
N ASP A 43 -8.38 0.70 -6.79
CA ASP A 43 -8.49 0.19 -8.16
C ASP A 43 -7.27 -0.69 -8.52
N GLY A 44 -7.52 -1.76 -9.29
CA GLY A 44 -6.56 -2.82 -9.55
C GLY A 44 -6.30 -3.05 -11.04
N GLY A 45 -5.70 -4.20 -11.35
CA GLY A 45 -5.39 -4.59 -12.73
C GLY A 45 -4.48 -3.58 -13.43
N SER A 46 -4.84 -3.17 -14.65
CA SER A 46 -4.05 -2.23 -15.46
C SER A 46 -3.92 -0.83 -14.87
N SER A 47 -4.74 -0.47 -13.86
CA SER A 47 -4.61 0.79 -13.12
C SER A 47 -3.54 0.77 -12.03
N SER A 48 -3.06 -0.42 -11.65
CA SER A 48 -2.20 -0.55 -10.47
C SER A 48 -0.81 0.06 -10.74
N ALA A 49 -0.44 1.04 -9.93
CA ALA A 49 0.87 1.67 -9.96
C ALA A 49 1.39 1.88 -8.53
N PHE A 50 2.71 1.94 -8.38
CA PHE A 50 3.34 2.26 -7.11
C PHE A 50 4.60 3.06 -7.33
N TRP A 51 4.75 4.17 -6.62
CA TRP A 51 5.89 5.07 -6.78
C TRP A 51 6.40 5.54 -5.43
N VAL A 52 7.72 5.56 -5.27
CA VAL A 52 8.40 6.02 -4.06
C VAL A 52 9.57 6.92 -4.45
N ALA A 53 9.52 8.18 -4.02
CA ALA A 53 10.65 9.10 -4.06
C ALA A 53 11.78 8.54 -3.20
N ARG A 54 12.99 8.43 -3.76
CA ARG A 54 14.21 8.11 -3.00
C ARG A 54 15.31 9.08 -3.39
N VAL A 55 16.26 9.30 -2.49
CA VAL A 55 17.36 10.28 -2.66
C VAL A 55 18.23 9.98 -3.90
N SER A 56 18.46 8.70 -4.23
CA SER A 56 19.26 8.29 -5.38
C SER A 56 18.44 8.19 -6.67
N SER A 57 17.41 7.35 -6.64
CA SER A 57 16.55 7.06 -7.80
C SER A 57 15.18 6.61 -7.34
N ALA A 58 14.12 7.11 -7.98
CA ALA A 58 12.77 6.68 -7.68
C ALA A 58 12.62 5.15 -7.87
N PHE A 59 11.85 4.53 -6.99
CA PHE A 59 11.35 3.18 -7.21
C PHE A 59 9.93 3.28 -7.78
N SER A 60 9.66 2.59 -8.88
CA SER A 60 8.35 2.63 -9.51
C SER A 60 7.94 1.30 -10.13
N ILE A 61 6.68 0.95 -9.94
CA ILE A 61 5.93 -0.04 -10.72
C ILE A 61 4.90 0.77 -11.52
N PRO A 62 5.04 0.90 -12.85
CA PRO A 62 4.14 1.73 -13.65
C PRO A 62 2.81 1.04 -13.90
N GLU A 63 1.76 1.84 -14.03
CA GLU A 63 0.46 1.43 -14.55
C GLU A 63 0.51 1.21 -16.06
N GLN A 64 -0.49 0.48 -16.60
CA GLN A 64 -0.59 0.22 -18.04
C GLN A 64 -1.52 1.21 -18.76
N LYS A 65 -2.34 1.98 -18.02
CA LYS A 65 -3.29 2.95 -18.57
C LYS A 65 -3.33 4.20 -17.70
N THR A 66 -3.69 5.33 -18.31
CA THR A 66 -3.93 6.57 -17.56
C THR A 66 -5.01 6.38 -16.49
N VAL A 67 -4.71 6.82 -15.26
CA VAL A 67 -5.64 6.85 -14.13
C VAL A 67 -6.16 8.26 -13.88
N ARG A 68 -7.34 8.37 -13.25
CA ARG A 68 -7.98 9.67 -12.96
C ARG A 68 -7.40 10.37 -11.73
N ASP A 69 -7.02 9.59 -10.73
CA ASP A 69 -6.59 10.04 -9.42
C ASP A 69 -5.54 9.09 -8.82
N PHE A 70 -4.93 9.51 -7.71
CA PHE A 70 -3.96 8.70 -6.95
C PHE A 70 -4.00 9.07 -5.46
N VAL A 71 -3.47 8.18 -4.62
CA VAL A 71 -3.25 8.44 -3.19
C VAL A 71 -1.75 8.63 -2.96
N GLY A 72 -1.37 9.78 -2.39
CA GLY A 72 0.02 10.11 -2.06
C GLY A 72 0.25 10.26 -0.57
N VAL A 73 1.42 9.84 -0.09
CA VAL A 73 1.92 10.15 1.26
C VAL A 73 2.96 11.26 1.12
N VAL A 74 2.70 12.41 1.74
CA VAL A 74 3.58 13.59 1.71
C VAL A 74 3.83 14.12 3.12
N PRO A 75 4.93 14.88 3.35
CA PRO A 75 5.10 15.62 4.60
C PRO A 75 3.90 16.55 4.87
N LYS A 76 3.60 16.75 6.16
CA LYS A 76 2.60 17.74 6.57
C LYS A 76 3.08 19.17 6.31
#